data_AF-A0A7W0QJQ5-F1
#
_entry.id   AF-A0A7W0QJQ5-F1
#
_cell.length_a   1.000
_cell.length_b   1.000
_cell.length_c   1.000
_cell.angle_alpha   90.00
_cell.angle_beta   90.00
_cell.angle_gamma   90.00
#
_symmetry.space_group_name_H-M   'P 1'
#
loop_
_entity.id
_entity.type
_entity.pdbx_description
1 polymer ?
#
loop_
_entity_poly.entity_id
_entity_poly.type
_entity_poly.pdbx_seq_one_letter_code
_entity_poly.pdbx_strand_id
1 'polypeptide(L)'
;MRVLGYAALLLAAASLTACGNDVDVELVWGGPPDQNSAGIVSTDGFAAYQEHVDEHWERSAAMAAAEFLRLDERTATRTTIEGKASAEGMGPQTVTVTLDGLADDSIRAERWSLAFEQDGETYRLTTALREQRCQPNRGHQGFSADDCL
;
A
#
# COMPACT_ATOMS: atom_id res chain seq x y z
N MET A 1 -3.50 29.98 3.17
CA MET A 1 -3.56 29.78 1.72
C MET A 1 -2.16 29.45 1.21
N ARG A 2 -1.89 28.17 0.97
CA ARG A 2 -0.80 27.70 0.12
C ARG A 2 -1.30 26.45 -0.61
N VAL A 3 -1.65 26.64 -1.87
CA VAL A 3 -1.94 25.57 -2.83
C VAL A 3 -0.57 25.13 -3.36
N LEU A 4 -0.21 23.88 -3.12
CA LEU A 4 0.89 23.21 -3.81
C LEU A 4 0.37 21.83 -4.18
N GLY A 5 -0.17 21.76 -5.40
CA GLY A 5 -0.40 20.49 -6.07
C GLY A 5 0.88 20.08 -6.77
N TYR A 6 1.17 18.78 -6.80
CA TYR A 6 2.04 18.18 -7.80
C TYR A 6 1.61 16.72 -7.99
N ALA A 7 0.74 16.52 -8.98
CA ALA A 7 0.73 15.29 -9.74
C ALA A 7 2.02 15.28 -10.58
N ALA A 8 2.82 14.24 -10.47
CA ALA A 8 3.94 14.01 -11.38
C ALA A 8 3.97 12.54 -11.79
N LEU A 9 3.05 12.21 -12.69
CA LEU A 9 3.14 11.03 -13.56
C LEU A 9 4.31 11.28 -14.51
N LEU A 10 5.43 10.58 -14.33
CA LEU A 10 6.60 10.70 -15.21
C LEU A 10 6.46 9.73 -16.38
N LEU A 11 5.90 10.22 -17.49
CA LEU A 11 5.95 9.58 -18.81
C LEU A 11 7.21 10.04 -19.55
N ALA A 12 8.20 9.17 -19.67
CA ALA A 12 9.38 9.42 -20.51
C ALA A 12 9.03 9.10 -21.97
N ALA A 13 8.89 10.13 -22.82
CA ALA A 13 8.65 9.98 -24.25
C ALA A 13 9.96 10.06 -25.04
N ALA A 14 10.46 8.90 -25.51
CA ALA A 14 11.53 8.83 -26.49
C ALA A 14 10.92 8.83 -27.91
N SER A 15 11.18 9.87 -28.70
CA SER A 15 10.71 9.98 -30.08
C SER A 15 11.58 9.18 -31.04
N LEU A 16 11.09 8.03 -31.51
CA LEU A 16 11.64 7.32 -32.66
C LEU A 16 10.51 6.79 -33.56
N THR A 17 10.50 7.32 -34.78
CA THR A 17 10.15 6.66 -36.06
C THR A 17 9.14 5.51 -36.05
N ALA A 18 8.03 5.72 -36.76
CA ALA A 18 6.99 4.76 -37.09
C ALA A 18 7.52 3.45 -37.72
N CYS A 19 7.60 2.41 -36.91
CA CYS A 19 7.35 1.01 -37.21
C CYS A 19 6.60 0.48 -35.97
N GLY A 20 5.44 -0.14 -36.15
CA GLY A 20 4.61 -0.64 -35.05
C GLY A 20 5.39 -1.66 -34.23
N ASN A 21 5.92 -1.20 -33.11
CA ASN A 21 6.47 -2.02 -32.05
C ASN A 21 5.57 -1.70 -30.86
N ASP A 22 4.66 -2.61 -30.52
CA ASP A 22 4.04 -2.63 -29.22
C ASP A 22 5.17 -2.70 -28.19
N VAL A 23 5.48 -1.56 -27.58
CA VAL A 23 6.41 -1.52 -26.46
C VAL A 23 5.59 -2.03 -25.29
N ASP A 24 5.79 -3.29 -24.91
CA ASP A 24 5.26 -3.85 -23.67
C ASP A 24 5.85 -3.03 -22.51
N VAL A 25 5.15 -1.97 -22.11
CA VAL A 25 5.51 -1.18 -20.93
C VAL A 25 4.94 -1.95 -19.75
N GLU A 26 5.82 -2.63 -19.01
CA GLU A 26 5.41 -3.31 -17.77
C GLU A 26 4.87 -2.27 -16.78
N LEU A 27 3.60 -2.39 -16.43
CA LEU A 27 2.99 -1.54 -15.40
C LEU A 27 3.45 -2.03 -14.04
N VAL A 28 4.19 -1.19 -13.33
CA VAL A 28 4.73 -1.50 -12.00
C VAL A 28 4.08 -0.60 -10.96
N TRP A 29 3.55 -1.20 -9.89
CA TRP A 29 3.04 -0.46 -8.75
C TRP A 29 4.17 0.13 -7.91
N GLY A 30 4.17 1.44 -7.69
CA GLY A 30 5.22 2.15 -6.96
C GLY A 30 5.13 2.08 -5.43
N GLY A 31 4.09 1.45 -4.89
CA GLY A 31 3.81 1.46 -3.45
C GLY A 31 2.82 2.56 -3.02
N PRO A 32 2.42 2.52 -1.74
CA PRO A 32 1.37 3.41 -1.23
C PRO A 32 1.85 4.86 -1.17
N PRO A 33 0.99 5.86 -1.46
CA PRO A 33 1.32 7.26 -1.24
C PRO A 33 1.41 7.59 0.26
N ASP A 34 1.86 8.80 0.58
CA ASP A 34 1.86 9.29 1.96
C ASP A 34 0.45 9.39 2.54
N GLN A 35 0.35 9.13 3.84
CA GLN A 35 -0.88 9.29 4.61
C GLN A 35 -1.22 10.76 4.87
N ASN A 36 -2.49 11.06 5.11
CA ASN A 36 -2.89 12.35 5.70
C ASN A 36 -2.71 12.34 7.25
N SER A 37 -3.04 13.46 7.90
CA SER A 37 -2.92 13.60 9.37
C SER A 37 -3.81 12.67 10.19
N ALA A 38 -4.77 11.98 9.56
CA ALA A 38 -5.60 10.96 10.20
C ALA A 38 -5.09 9.53 9.92
N GLY A 39 -3.94 9.37 9.27
CA GLY A 39 -3.38 8.07 8.90
C GLY A 39 -4.04 7.44 7.68
N ILE A 40 -4.94 8.16 6.98
CA ILE A 40 -5.61 7.65 5.79
C ILE A 40 -4.68 7.76 4.59
N VAL A 41 -4.51 6.66 3.88
CA VAL A 41 -3.75 6.56 2.63
C VAL A 41 -4.74 6.37 1.48
N SER A 42 -4.58 7.15 0.40
CA SER A 42 -5.42 6.99 -0.80
C SER A 42 -5.15 5.65 -1.47
N THR A 43 -6.22 4.97 -1.89
CA THR A 43 -6.19 3.69 -2.60
C THR A 43 -6.40 3.85 -4.10
N ASP A 44 -6.67 5.07 -4.59
CA ASP A 44 -7.11 5.32 -5.96
C ASP A 44 -6.07 4.89 -7.00
N GLY A 45 -4.78 5.15 -6.71
CA GLY A 45 -3.69 4.74 -7.59
C GLY A 45 -3.55 3.22 -7.69
N PHE A 46 -3.75 2.51 -6.57
CA PHE A 46 -3.68 1.05 -6.56
C PHE A 46 -4.89 0.43 -7.25
N ALA A 47 -6.08 1.00 -7.05
CA ALA A 47 -7.29 0.58 -7.76
C ALA A 47 -7.13 0.76 -9.28
N ALA A 48 -6.62 1.91 -9.73
CA ALA A 48 -6.32 2.14 -11.15
C ALA A 48 -5.25 1.16 -11.68
N TYR A 49 -4.26 0.80 -10.87
CA TYR A 49 -3.29 -0.24 -11.23
C TYR A 49 -3.93 -1.62 -11.39
N GLN A 50 -4.82 -2.01 -10.46
CA GLN A 50 -5.57 -3.28 -10.52
C GLN A 50 -6.45 -3.40 -11.78
N GLU A 51 -6.96 -2.29 -12.32
CA GLU A 51 -7.77 -2.31 -13.56
C GLU A 51 -6.98 -2.73 -14.82
N HIS A 52 -5.66 -2.77 -14.75
CA HIS A 52 -4.78 -3.02 -15.88
C HIS A 52 -3.96 -4.30 -15.79
N VAL A 53 -4.16 -5.11 -14.75
CA VAL A 53 -3.42 -6.35 -14.50
C VAL A 53 -4.36 -7.54 -14.32
N ASP A 54 -3.87 -8.75 -14.56
CA ASP A 54 -4.53 -10.00 -14.18
C ASP A 54 -3.47 -10.93 -13.58
N GLU A 55 -3.25 -10.76 -12.29
CA GLU A 55 -2.18 -11.38 -11.55
C GLU A 55 -2.69 -12.27 -10.43
N HIS A 56 -1.89 -13.27 -10.06
CA HIS A 56 -2.32 -14.24 -9.03
C HIS A 56 -2.55 -13.59 -7.66
N TRP A 57 -1.80 -12.52 -7.35
CA TRP A 57 -1.92 -11.80 -6.07
C TRP A 57 -3.29 -11.15 -5.86
N GLU A 58 -4.01 -10.80 -6.92
CA GLU A 58 -5.33 -10.15 -6.83
C GLU A 58 -6.39 -11.06 -6.21
N ARG A 59 -6.20 -12.38 -6.29
CA ARG A 59 -7.14 -13.41 -5.81
C ARG A 59 -7.06 -13.66 -4.30
N SER A 60 -6.23 -12.90 -3.57
CA SER A 60 -6.09 -13.02 -2.11
C SER A 60 -5.86 -11.65 -1.48
N ALA A 61 -6.75 -11.22 -0.59
CA ALA A 61 -6.58 -9.95 0.14
C ALA A 61 -5.23 -9.85 0.87
N ALA A 62 -4.68 -10.97 1.37
CA ALA A 62 -3.36 -10.98 2.02
C ALA A 62 -2.21 -10.76 1.02
N MET A 63 -2.32 -11.29 -0.21
CA MET A 63 -1.31 -11.06 -1.25
C MET A 63 -1.47 -9.68 -1.88
N ALA A 64 -2.69 -9.22 -2.12
CA ALA A 64 -2.97 -7.86 -2.55
C ALA A 64 -2.50 -6.82 -1.52
N ALA A 65 -2.61 -7.12 -0.21
CA ALA A 65 -2.00 -6.29 0.84
C ALA A 65 -0.47 -6.27 0.74
N ALA A 66 0.16 -7.41 0.46
CA ALA A 66 1.61 -7.48 0.29
C ALA A 66 2.09 -6.68 -0.92
N GLU A 67 1.36 -6.76 -2.03
CA GLU A 67 1.61 -6.00 -3.25
C GLU A 67 1.39 -4.50 -3.04
N PHE A 68 0.23 -4.11 -2.48
CA PHE A 68 -0.06 -2.71 -2.20
C PHE A 68 1.05 -2.03 -1.39
N LEU A 69 1.59 -2.74 -0.38
CA LEU A 69 2.64 -2.24 0.50
C LEU A 69 4.06 -2.45 -0.04
N ARG A 70 4.22 -3.12 -1.18
CA ARG A 70 5.52 -3.53 -1.76
C ARG A 70 6.41 -4.20 -0.72
N LEU A 71 5.88 -5.23 -0.05
CA LEU A 71 6.58 -5.91 1.04
C LEU A 71 7.88 -6.60 0.60
N ASP A 72 8.04 -6.87 -0.68
CA ASP A 72 9.28 -7.34 -1.32
C ASP A 72 10.41 -6.30 -1.28
N GLU A 73 10.08 -5.01 -1.26
CA GLU A 73 11.04 -3.90 -1.21
C GLU A 73 11.29 -3.37 0.22
N ARG A 74 10.44 -3.76 1.18
CA ARG A 74 10.50 -3.27 2.56
C ARG A 74 11.33 -4.18 3.46
N THR A 75 12.15 -3.55 4.29
CA THR A 75 12.98 -4.27 5.29
C THR A 75 12.45 -4.03 6.71
N ALA A 76 12.00 -5.10 7.35
CA ALA A 76 11.64 -5.13 8.77
C ALA A 76 12.21 -6.40 9.42
N THR A 77 12.51 -6.34 10.72
CA THR A 77 12.95 -7.52 11.47
C THR A 77 11.87 -8.60 11.51
N ARG A 78 10.60 -8.18 11.60
CA ARG A 78 9.45 -9.07 11.57
C ARG A 78 8.30 -8.44 10.80
N THR A 79 7.73 -9.22 9.90
CA THR A 79 6.49 -8.90 9.19
C THR A 79 5.41 -9.88 9.64
N THR A 80 4.21 -9.38 9.95
CA THR A 80 3.05 -10.18 10.30
C THR A 80 1.87 -9.73 9.45
N ILE A 81 1.15 -10.68 8.86
CA ILE A 81 -0.04 -10.45 8.04
C ILE A 81 -1.18 -11.26 8.66
N GLU A 82 -2.21 -10.56 9.14
CA GLU A 82 -3.36 -11.16 9.81
C GLU A 82 -4.63 -10.81 9.04
N GLY A 83 -5.35 -11.82 8.55
CA GLY A 83 -6.64 -11.64 7.88
C GLY A 83 -7.80 -11.89 8.85
N LYS A 84 -8.80 -11.00 8.84
CA LYS A 84 -10.06 -11.19 9.55
C LYS A 84 -11.22 -11.35 8.56
N ALA A 85 -11.85 -12.52 8.59
CA ALA A 85 -13.00 -12.82 7.75
C ALA A 85 -14.29 -12.17 8.22
N SER A 86 -15.19 -11.90 7.27
CA SER A 86 -16.57 -11.54 7.58
C SER A 86 -17.35 -12.76 8.07
N ALA A 87 -18.40 -12.51 8.85
CA ALA A 87 -19.25 -13.55 9.42
C ALA A 87 -19.92 -14.45 8.36
N GLU A 88 -20.00 -13.99 7.11
CA GLU A 88 -20.65 -14.70 5.99
C GLU A 88 -19.71 -15.57 5.15
N GLY A 89 -18.45 -15.77 5.58
CA GLY A 89 -17.58 -16.83 5.04
C GLY A 89 -16.84 -16.52 3.73
N MET A 90 -16.87 -15.28 3.26
CA MET A 90 -16.16 -14.83 2.05
C MET A 90 -14.82 -14.17 2.40
N GLY A 91 -13.81 -14.96 2.81
CA GLY A 91 -12.42 -14.50 3.00
C GLY A 91 -12.22 -13.31 3.96
N PRO A 92 -10.97 -12.81 4.13
CA PRO A 92 -10.70 -11.64 4.96
C PRO A 92 -11.16 -10.35 4.29
N GLN A 93 -12.11 -9.65 4.92
CA GLN A 93 -12.50 -8.28 4.55
C GLN A 93 -11.57 -7.23 5.14
N THR A 94 -10.80 -7.59 6.16
CA THR A 94 -9.76 -6.72 6.72
C THR A 94 -8.47 -7.50 6.85
N VAL A 95 -7.38 -6.92 6.36
CA VAL A 95 -6.02 -7.43 6.54
C VAL A 95 -5.25 -6.41 7.37
N THR A 96 -4.66 -6.88 8.46
CA THR A 96 -3.72 -6.10 9.26
C THR A 96 -2.31 -6.54 8.94
N VAL A 97 -1.47 -5.62 8.48
CA VAL A 97 -0.04 -5.86 8.25
C VAL A 97 0.76 -5.09 9.29
N THR A 98 1.62 -5.77 10.04
CA THR A 98 2.53 -5.15 11.00
C THR A 98 3.98 -5.37 10.57
N LEU A 99 4.72 -4.28 10.42
CA LEU A 99 6.17 -4.27 10.17
C LEU A 99 6.85 -3.79 11.45
N ASP A 100 7.61 -4.66 12.12
CA ASP A 100 8.24 -4.37 13.41
C ASP A 100 9.77 -4.49 13.31
N GLY A 101 10.47 -3.54 13.94
CA GLY A 101 11.92 -3.43 13.83
C GLY A 101 12.33 -2.89 12.46
N LEU A 102 11.72 -1.78 12.05
CA LEU A 102 12.12 -1.01 10.87
C LEU A 102 13.52 -0.39 11.08
N ALA A 103 14.24 -0.15 9.98
CA ALA A 103 15.57 0.45 10.00
C ALA A 103 15.56 1.97 10.29
N ASP A 104 14.38 2.56 10.36
CA ASP A 104 14.17 3.97 10.66
C ASP A 104 14.55 4.30 12.11
N ASP A 105 15.21 5.44 12.32
CA ASP A 105 15.74 5.85 13.61
C ASP A 105 14.67 6.49 14.53
N SER A 106 13.50 6.81 13.97
CA SER A 106 12.37 7.46 14.61
C SER A 106 11.19 6.51 14.74
N ILE A 107 10.91 5.72 13.70
CA ILE A 107 9.82 4.76 13.61
C ILE A 107 10.32 3.35 13.95
N ARG A 108 9.77 2.76 15.00
CA ARG A 108 10.06 1.37 15.39
C ARG A 108 9.24 0.37 14.59
N ALA A 109 7.96 0.66 14.39
CA ALA A 109 7.02 -0.24 13.74
C ALA A 109 5.92 0.52 13.01
N GLU A 110 5.38 -0.09 11.96
CA GLU A 110 4.18 0.34 11.26
C GLU A 110 3.09 -0.72 11.38
N ARG A 111 1.84 -0.25 11.45
CA ARG A 111 0.65 -1.08 11.36
C ARG A 111 -0.26 -0.52 10.27
N TRP A 112 -0.61 -1.38 9.34
CA TRP A 112 -1.52 -1.09 8.25
C TRP A 112 -2.81 -1.85 8.46
N SER A 113 -3.94 -1.14 8.47
CA SER A 113 -5.28 -1.74 8.47
C SER A 113 -5.90 -1.52 7.11
N LEU A 114 -6.07 -2.60 6.36
CA LEU A 114 -6.49 -2.59 4.96
C LEU A 114 -7.86 -3.26 4.85
N ALA A 115 -8.85 -2.56 4.29
CA ALA A 115 -10.16 -3.13 4.01
C ALA A 115 -10.30 -3.49 2.53
N PHE A 116 -10.83 -4.67 2.26
CA PHE A 116 -11.02 -5.19 0.93
C PHE A 116 -12.48 -5.55 0.68
N GLU A 117 -12.94 -5.30 -0.53
CA GLU A 117 -14.18 -5.82 -1.07
C GLU A 117 -13.86 -6.88 -2.12
N GLN A 118 -14.62 -7.98 -2.12
CA GLN A 118 -14.50 -8.99 -3.16
C GLN A 118 -15.17 -8.48 -4.44
N ASP A 119 -14.47 -8.59 -5.56
CA ASP A 119 -14.95 -8.24 -6.90
C ASP A 119 -14.77 -9.45 -7.82
N GLY A 120 -15.81 -10.28 -7.93
CA GLY A 120 -15.70 -11.59 -8.58
C GLY A 120 -14.70 -12.51 -7.85
N GLU A 121 -13.59 -12.82 -8.52
CA GLU A 121 -12.51 -13.67 -7.99
C GLU A 121 -11.35 -12.87 -7.38
N THR A 122 -11.38 -11.54 -7.48
CA THR A 122 -10.31 -10.65 -6.99
C THR A 122 -10.75 -9.87 -5.75
N TYR A 123 -9.80 -9.20 -5.11
CA TYR A 123 -10.02 -8.33 -3.96
C TYR A 123 -9.60 -6.90 -4.30
N ARG A 124 -10.56 -5.98 -4.28
CA ARG A 124 -10.33 -4.54 -4.47
C ARG A 124 -10.11 -3.87 -3.12
N LEU A 125 -9.00 -3.16 -2.99
CA LEU A 125 -8.68 -2.39 -1.79
C LEU A 125 -9.58 -1.14 -1.71
N THR A 126 -10.30 -0.96 -0.60
CA THR A 126 -11.25 0.15 -0.42
C THR A 126 -10.86 1.11 0.69
N THR A 127 -10.00 0.69 1.62
CA THR A 127 -9.50 1.56 2.68
C THR A 127 -8.10 1.13 3.07
N ALA A 128 -7.22 2.12 3.25
CA ALA A 128 -5.91 1.92 3.83
C ALA A 128 -5.68 2.93 4.96
N LEU A 129 -5.40 2.41 6.16
CA LEU A 129 -4.98 3.20 7.31
C LEU A 129 -3.57 2.78 7.71
N ARG A 130 -2.69 3.74 7.90
CA ARG A 130 -1.35 3.57 8.43
C ARG A 130 -1.24 4.24 9.79
N GLU A 131 -0.66 3.49 10.72
CA GLU A 131 -0.27 3.96 12.03
C GLU A 131 1.18 3.54 12.27
N GLN A 132 1.88 4.31 13.09
CA GLN A 132 3.26 4.04 13.45
C GLN A 132 3.43 3.98 14.96
N ARG A 133 4.49 3.31 15.40
CA ARG A 133 4.95 3.29 16.80
C ARG A 133 6.39 3.79 16.79
N CYS A 134 6.69 4.79 17.59
CA CYS A 134 8.01 5.39 17.60
C CYS A 134 9.04 4.55 18.37
N GLN A 135 10.31 4.81 18.08
CA GLN A 135 11.42 4.34 18.90
C GLN A 135 11.31 4.94 20.33
N PRO A 136 11.96 4.32 21.33
CA PRO A 136 12.01 4.88 22.67
C PRO A 136 12.53 6.32 22.66
N ASN A 137 11.84 7.21 23.36
CA ASN A 137 12.13 8.66 23.44
C ASN A 137 11.95 9.46 22.13
N ARG A 138 11.29 8.89 21.10
CA ARG A 138 11.01 9.56 19.81
C ARG A 138 9.52 9.83 19.60
N GLY A 139 8.74 9.94 20.68
CA GLY A 139 7.30 10.21 20.62
C GLY A 139 6.46 9.07 21.22
N HIS A 140 5.30 8.83 20.62
CA HIS A 140 4.31 7.88 21.14
C HIS A 140 4.78 6.42 21.04
N GLN A 141 4.44 5.64 22.07
CA GLN A 141 4.83 4.23 22.18
C GLN A 141 3.68 3.27 21.81
N GLY A 142 2.47 3.80 21.63
CA GLY A 142 1.35 3.10 20.97
C GLY A 142 1.38 3.35 19.46
N PHE A 143 0.57 2.57 18.73
CA PHE A 143 0.27 2.89 17.33
C PHE A 143 -0.59 4.15 17.27
N SER A 144 -0.17 5.14 16.50
CA SER A 144 -0.90 6.37 16.20
C SER A 144 -0.59 6.83 14.77
N ALA A 145 -1.46 7.65 14.20
CA ALA A 145 -1.19 8.36 12.95
C ALA A 145 -0.27 9.58 13.15
N ASP A 146 -0.01 9.99 14.39
CA ASP A 146 0.86 11.11 14.72
C ASP A 146 2.32 10.86 14.28
N ASP A 147 3.06 11.93 14.06
CA ASP A 147 4.47 11.87 13.68
C ASP A 147 5.37 11.46 14.85
N CYS A 148 6.39 10.67 14.55
CA CYS A 148 7.54 10.48 15.43
C CYS A 148 8.48 11.70 15.38
N LEU A 149 9.26 11.88 16.43
CA LEU A 149 10.21 12.99 16.60
C LEU A 149 11.60 12.68 16.07
#